data_AF-A0A6S7H2X1-F1
#
_entry.id   AF-A0A6S7H2X1-F1
#
_cell.length_a   1.000
_cell.length_b   1.000
_cell.length_c   1.000
_cell.angle_alpha   90.00
_cell.angle_beta   90.00
_cell.angle_gamma   90.00
#
_symmetry.space_group_name_H-M   'P 1'
#
loop_
_entity.id
_entity.type
_entity.pdbx_description
1 polymer ?
#
loop_
_entity_poly.entity_id
_entity_poly.type
_entity_poly.pdbx_seq_one_letter_code
_entity_poly.pdbx_strand_id
1 'polypeptide(L)'
;METAKQNLATKLTQLQITRDKTKDIGSSGIKSRIERQKNTLQTLGNAAEKARTTLEEIKIAGGEKVEDITTWSKDVESQIAVVDEDIVYLSNCLDEVEQAEIDKGRKQQIEFERELFEQKLHFKEMELKKSTPLENPT
;
A
#
# COMPACT_ATOMS: atom_id res chain seq x y z
N MET A 1 -4.63 31.00 21.32
CA MET A 1 -4.21 31.01 19.91
C MET A 1 -2.86 30.32 19.70
N GLU A 2 -1.80 30.71 20.44
CA GLU A 2 -0.45 30.18 20.22
C GLU A 2 -0.34 28.67 20.32
N THR A 3 -0.96 28.06 21.32
CA THR A 3 -1.02 26.58 21.46
C THR A 3 -1.65 25.90 20.24
N ALA A 4 -2.67 26.50 19.62
CA ALA A 4 -3.32 25.93 18.44
C ALA A 4 -2.43 26.04 17.20
N LYS A 5 -1.70 27.16 17.03
CA LYS A 5 -0.66 27.30 16.00
C LYS A 5 0.43 26.25 16.14
N GLN A 6 0.95 26.08 17.35
CA GLN A 6 1.98 25.08 17.64
C GLN A 6 1.49 23.66 17.39
N ASN A 7 0.24 23.35 17.75
CA ASN A 7 -0.36 22.05 17.50
C ASN A 7 -0.46 21.77 15.99
N LEU A 8 -0.97 22.72 15.19
CA LEU A 8 -1.03 22.56 13.74
C LEU A 8 0.35 22.38 13.13
N ALA A 9 1.32 23.22 13.49
CA ALA A 9 2.70 23.10 13.02
C ALA A 9 3.31 21.73 13.36
N THR A 10 3.03 21.22 14.56
CA THR A 10 3.46 19.88 14.98
C THR A 10 2.82 18.80 14.10
N LYS A 11 1.53 18.89 13.80
CA LYS A 11 0.84 17.91 12.94
C LYS A 11 1.34 17.93 11.51
N LEU A 12 1.54 19.12 10.93
CA LEU A 12 2.12 19.25 9.59
C LEU A 12 3.56 18.70 9.54
N THR A 13 4.36 18.92 10.58
CA THR A 13 5.72 18.37 10.69
C THR A 13 5.70 16.84 10.78
N GLN A 14 4.84 16.27 11.64
CA GLN A 14 4.66 14.82 11.76
C GLN A 14 4.23 14.20 10.43
N LEU A 15 3.32 14.88 9.72
CA LEU A 15 2.85 14.47 8.41
C LEU A 15 4.00 14.45 7.41
N GLN A 16 4.77 15.54 7.29
CA GLN A 16 5.92 15.62 6.38
C GLN A 16 6.95 14.51 6.65
N ILE A 17 7.38 14.32 7.90
CA ILE A 17 8.34 13.27 8.28
C ILE A 17 7.83 11.87 7.90
N THR A 18 6.52 11.65 8.00
CA THR A 18 5.91 10.37 7.64
C THR A 18 5.89 10.20 6.13
N ARG A 19 5.54 11.25 5.38
CA ARG A 19 5.51 11.28 3.92
C ARG A 19 6.88 11.03 3.29
N ASP A 20 7.94 11.59 3.86
CA ASP A 20 9.32 11.41 3.36
C ASP A 20 9.74 9.93 3.29
N LYS A 21 9.13 9.06 4.11
CA LYS A 21 9.41 7.62 4.17
C LYS A 21 8.49 6.78 3.29
N THR A 22 7.46 7.38 2.69
CA THR A 22 6.40 6.67 1.97
C THR A 22 6.92 5.88 0.78
N LYS A 23 7.79 6.48 -0.05
CA LYS A 23 8.32 5.82 -1.25
C LYS A 23 9.14 4.57 -0.91
N ASP A 24 10.03 4.68 0.07
CA ASP A 24 10.87 3.57 0.55
C ASP A 24 10.02 2.45 1.16
N ILE A 25 8.96 2.80 1.89
CA ILE A 25 8.04 1.81 2.46
C ILE A 25 7.22 1.12 1.37
N GLY A 26 6.67 1.88 0.42
CA GLY A 26 5.92 1.33 -0.71
C GLY A 26 6.74 0.33 -1.52
N SER A 27 8.02 0.64 -1.74
CA SER A 27 8.95 -0.23 -2.48
C SER A 27 9.42 -1.47 -1.72
N SER A 28 9.05 -1.63 -0.44
CA SER A 28 9.55 -2.73 0.38
C SER A 28 8.94 -4.10 0.05
N GLY A 29 7.80 -4.14 -0.63
CA GLY A 29 7.04 -5.36 -0.90
C GLY A 29 6.42 -6.03 0.33
N ILE A 30 6.56 -5.43 1.52
CA ILE A 30 6.03 -5.98 2.78
C ILE A 30 4.63 -5.43 3.00
N LYS A 31 3.60 -6.20 2.63
CA LYS A 31 2.16 -5.82 2.72
C LYS A 31 1.80 -5.10 4.02
N SER A 32 2.09 -5.72 5.17
CA SER A 32 1.76 -5.17 6.50
C SER A 32 2.46 -3.85 6.82
N ARG A 33 3.66 -3.62 6.28
CA ARG A 33 4.40 -2.37 6.45
C ARG A 33 3.77 -1.25 5.64
N ILE A 34 3.33 -1.56 4.41
CA ILE A 34 2.65 -0.63 3.50
C ILE A 34 1.28 -0.25 4.07
N GLU A 35 0.49 -1.22 4.54
CA GLU A 35 -0.80 -0.98 5.21
C GLU A 35 -0.66 -0.07 6.43
N ARG A 36 0.32 -0.34 7.30
CA ARG A 36 0.57 0.49 8.49
C ARG A 36 0.95 1.93 8.12
N GLN A 37 1.75 2.11 7.08
CA GLN A 37 2.13 3.44 6.60
C GLN A 37 0.92 4.20 6.07
N LYS A 38 0.08 3.55 5.24
CA LYS A 38 -1.16 4.13 4.71
C LYS A 38 -2.08 4.59 5.84
N ASN A 39 -2.31 3.74 6.84
CA ASN A 39 -3.12 4.08 8.01
C ASN A 39 -2.53 5.23 8.84
N THR A 40 -1.20 5.29 8.97
CA THR A 40 -0.51 6.35 9.70
C THR A 40 -0.68 7.70 9.00
N LEU A 41 -0.49 7.75 7.67
CA LEU A 41 -0.73 8.95 6.88
C LEU A 41 -2.16 9.44 7.00
N GLN A 42 -3.14 8.54 6.86
CA GLN A 42 -4.56 8.91 6.98
C GLN A 42 -4.89 9.44 8.37
N THR A 43 -4.33 8.83 9.43
CA THR A 43 -4.51 9.31 10.81
C THR A 43 -3.90 10.70 11.02
N LEU A 44 -2.69 10.92 10.50
CA LEU A 44 -2.01 12.22 10.63
C LEU A 44 -2.67 13.31 9.78
N GLY A 45 -3.12 13.00 8.58
CA GLY A 45 -3.88 13.91 7.72
C GLY A 45 -5.15 14.40 8.42
N ASN A 46 -5.95 13.47 8.95
CA ASN A 46 -7.14 13.80 9.74
C ASN A 46 -6.82 14.63 10.99
N ALA A 47 -5.71 14.34 11.66
CA ALA A 47 -5.27 15.10 12.83
C ALA A 47 -4.80 16.52 12.48
N ALA A 48 -4.13 16.70 11.33
CA ALA A 48 -3.74 18.01 10.81
C ALA A 48 -4.97 18.82 10.41
N GLU A 49 -5.94 18.20 9.74
CA GLU A 49 -7.20 18.84 9.34
C GLU A 49 -8.00 19.31 10.56
N LYS A 50 -8.10 18.46 11.60
CA LYS A 50 -8.73 18.86 12.86
C LYS A 50 -8.00 20.01 13.55
N ALA A 51 -6.66 20.04 13.51
CA ALA A 51 -5.88 21.14 14.07
C ALA A 51 -6.07 22.44 13.27
N ARG A 52 -6.22 22.34 11.94
CA ARG A 52 -6.53 23.45 11.04
C ARG A 52 -7.88 24.06 11.41
N THR A 53 -8.95 23.27 11.42
CA THR A 53 -10.31 23.76 11.74
C THR A 53 -10.39 24.37 13.14
N THR A 54 -9.72 23.77 14.13
CA THR A 54 -9.64 24.34 15.50
C THR A 54 -8.98 25.72 15.51
N LEU A 55 -7.90 25.92 14.75
CA LEU A 55 -7.24 27.23 14.67
C LEU A 55 -8.07 28.23 13.87
N GLU A 56 -8.76 27.78 12.82
CA GLU A 56 -9.70 28.59 12.05
C GLU A 56 -10.81 29.16 12.95
N GLU A 57 -11.45 28.30 13.76
CA GLU A 57 -12.47 28.72 14.73
C GLU A 57 -11.95 29.81 15.69
N ILE A 58 -10.71 29.66 16.18
CA ILE A 58 -10.08 30.64 17.06
C ILE A 58 -9.81 31.97 16.33
N LYS A 59 -9.36 31.92 15.07
CA LYS A 59 -9.13 33.12 14.23
C LYS A 59 -10.43 33.87 13.97
N ILE A 60 -11.50 33.16 13.65
CA ILE A 60 -12.85 33.71 13.47
C ILE A 60 -13.31 34.39 14.76
N ALA A 61 -13.23 33.69 15.91
CA ALA A 61 -13.61 34.24 17.20
C ALA A 61 -12.75 35.45 17.62
N GLY A 62 -11.50 35.50 17.17
CA GLY A 62 -10.58 36.62 17.35
C GLY A 62 -10.85 37.84 16.46
N GLY A 63 -11.81 37.76 15.54
CA GLY A 63 -12.15 38.85 14.62
C GLY A 63 -11.12 39.09 13.53
N GLU A 64 -10.31 38.08 13.18
CA GLU A 64 -9.44 38.18 12.00
C GLU A 64 -10.27 38.31 10.72
N LYS A 65 -9.69 38.97 9.71
CA LYS A 65 -10.37 39.17 8.43
C LYS A 65 -10.60 37.84 7.73
N VAL A 66 -11.80 37.69 7.16
CA VAL A 66 -12.21 36.47 6.46
C VAL A 66 -11.28 36.16 5.29
N GLU A 67 -10.77 37.18 4.60
CA GLU A 67 -9.85 37.02 3.47
C GLU A 67 -8.50 36.44 3.90
N ASP A 68 -7.98 36.89 5.05
CA ASP A 68 -6.73 36.41 5.63
C ASP A 68 -6.88 34.95 6.11
N ILE A 69 -8.01 34.63 6.74
CA ILE A 69 -8.35 33.26 7.17
C ILE A 69 -8.47 32.34 5.96
N THR A 70 -9.18 32.77 4.92
CA THR A 70 -9.40 31.96 3.70
C THR A 70 -8.08 31.66 3.00
N THR A 71 -7.20 32.66 2.87
CA THR A 71 -5.89 32.49 2.23
C THR A 71 -5.03 31.50 3.01
N TRP A 72 -4.91 31.72 4.32
CA TRP A 72 -4.18 30.81 5.21
C TRP A 72 -4.75 29.38 5.19
N SER A 73 -6.08 29.23 5.17
CA SER A 73 -6.73 27.91 5.16
C SER A 73 -6.35 27.13 3.91
N LYS A 74 -6.41 27.77 2.74
CA LYS A 74 -6.04 27.15 1.46
C LYS A 74 -4.59 26.67 1.43
N ASP A 75 -3.68 27.46 1.98
CA ASP A 75 -2.26 27.08 2.05
C ASP A 75 -2.04 25.85 2.94
N VAL A 76 -2.80 25.71 4.02
CA VAL A 76 -2.74 24.53 4.90
C VAL A 76 -3.43 23.32 4.25
N GLU A 77 -4.61 23.51 3.66
CA GLU A 77 -5.34 22.48 2.92
C GLU A 77 -4.47 21.90 1.80
N SER A 78 -3.75 22.74 1.06
CA SER A 78 -2.84 22.28 0.00
C SER A 78 -1.71 21.40 0.54
N GLN A 79 -1.22 21.64 1.76
CA GLN A 79 -0.18 20.81 2.37
C GLN A 79 -0.74 19.45 2.83
N ILE A 80 -1.99 19.43 3.28
CA ILE A 80 -2.68 18.21 3.71
C ILE A 80 -3.09 17.37 2.49
N ALA A 81 -3.57 17.99 1.42
CA ALA A 81 -4.09 17.31 0.23
C ALA A 81 -3.06 16.41 -0.46
N VAL A 82 -1.76 16.73 -0.37
CA VAL A 82 -0.69 15.89 -0.95
C VAL A 82 -0.60 14.50 -0.29
N VAL A 83 -1.22 14.32 0.88
CA VAL A 83 -1.34 13.00 1.53
C VAL A 83 -2.23 12.05 0.75
N ASP A 84 -3.24 12.56 0.06
CA ASP A 84 -4.16 11.72 -0.73
C ASP A 84 -3.40 11.03 -1.87
N GLU A 85 -2.46 11.74 -2.50
CA GLU A 85 -1.55 11.17 -3.51
C GLU A 85 -0.68 10.05 -2.93
N ASP A 86 -0.13 10.25 -1.73
CA ASP A 86 0.67 9.23 -1.05
C ASP A 86 -0.17 7.99 -0.66
N ILE A 87 -1.43 8.20 -0.27
CA ILE A 87 -2.38 7.11 0.03
C ILE A 87 -2.72 6.32 -1.23
N VAL A 88 -2.95 7.00 -2.36
CA VAL A 88 -3.18 6.35 -3.66
C VAL A 88 -1.95 5.54 -4.07
N TYR A 89 -0.75 6.11 -3.97
CA TYR A 89 0.50 5.40 -4.24
C TYR A 89 0.63 4.12 -3.42
N LEU A 90 0.43 4.20 -2.10
CA LEU A 90 0.52 3.02 -1.22
C LEU A 90 -0.57 1.98 -1.53
N SER A 91 -1.74 2.40 -2.00
CA SER A 91 -2.81 1.48 -2.41
C SER A 91 -2.38 0.70 -3.65
N ASN A 92 -1.81 1.37 -4.64
CA ASN A 92 -1.28 0.70 -5.83
C ASN A 92 -0.15 -0.28 -5.47
N CYS A 93 0.75 0.07 -4.55
CA CYS A 93 1.78 -0.86 -4.08
C CYS A 93 1.18 -2.11 -3.39
N LEU A 94 0.05 -1.98 -2.69
CA LEU A 94 -0.63 -3.14 -2.09
C LEU A 94 -1.22 -4.05 -3.15
N ASP A 95 -1.85 -3.47 -4.17
CA ASP A 95 -2.41 -4.22 -5.30
C ASP A 95 -1.32 -4.97 -6.07
N GLU A 96 -0.14 -4.35 -6.27
CA GLU A 96 1.03 -4.98 -6.87
C GLU A 96 1.54 -6.17 -6.06
N VAL A 97 1.62 -6.02 -4.72
CA VAL A 97 2.04 -7.11 -3.83
C VAL A 97 1.05 -8.28 -3.88
N GLU A 98 -0.25 -7.99 -3.85
CA GLU A 98 -1.30 -9.01 -3.95
C GLU A 98 -1.27 -9.74 -5.29
N GLN A 99 -1.10 -9.00 -6.39
CA GLN A 99 -1.00 -9.59 -7.72
C GLN A 99 0.23 -10.50 -7.84
N ALA A 100 1.38 -10.10 -7.28
CA ALA A 100 2.58 -10.91 -7.26
C ALA A 100 2.41 -12.22 -6.46
N GLU A 101 1.68 -12.18 -5.35
CA GLU A 101 1.35 -13.37 -4.56
C GLU A 101 0.44 -14.33 -5.34
N ILE A 102 -0.58 -13.80 -6.03
CA ILE A 102 -1.49 -14.57 -6.88
C ILE A 102 -0.71 -15.24 -8.02
N ASP A 103 0.14 -14.51 -8.72
CA ASP A 103 0.89 -15.03 -9.86
C ASP A 103 1.91 -16.09 -9.44
N LYS A 104 2.53 -15.91 -8.26
CA LYS A 104 3.37 -16.94 -7.65
C LYS A 104 2.58 -18.22 -7.37
N GLY A 105 1.39 -18.10 -6.78
CA GLY A 105 0.52 -19.25 -6.50
C GLY A 105 0.08 -19.97 -7.79
N ARG A 106 -0.31 -19.22 -8.83
CA ARG A 106 -0.66 -19.77 -10.14
C ARG A 106 0.51 -20.52 -10.78
N LYS A 107 1.72 -19.94 -10.72
CA LYS A 107 2.91 -20.58 -11.27
C LYS A 107 3.22 -21.90 -10.56
N GLN A 108 3.14 -21.92 -9.23
CA GLN A 108 3.34 -23.15 -8.44
C GLN A 108 2.30 -24.23 -8.77
N GLN A 109 1.04 -23.83 -8.99
CA GLN A 109 -0.02 -24.75 -9.39
C GLN A 109 0.27 -25.39 -10.76
N ILE A 110 0.65 -24.58 -11.75
CA ILE A 110 1.00 -25.07 -13.10
C ILE A 110 2.20 -26.02 -13.04
N GLU A 111 3.21 -25.69 -12.25
CA GLU A 111 4.40 -26.53 -12.08
C GLU A 111 4.05 -27.87 -11.45
N PHE A 112 3.22 -27.87 -10.40
CA PHE A 112 2.72 -29.09 -9.77
C PHE A 112 1.89 -29.97 -10.73
N GLU A 113 0.98 -29.37 -11.51
CA GLU A 113 0.17 -30.09 -12.50
C GLU A 113 1.03 -30.72 -13.60
N ARG A 114 2.07 -30.00 -14.04
CA ARG A 114 3.03 -30.50 -15.02
C ARG A 114 3.81 -31.70 -14.46
N GLU A 115 4.35 -31.59 -13.24
CA GLU A 115 5.06 -32.69 -12.58
C GLU A 115 4.16 -33.93 -12.42
N LEU A 116 2.91 -33.72 -12.00
CA LEU A 116 1.94 -34.80 -11.86
C LEU A 116 1.64 -35.48 -13.20
N PHE A 117 1.52 -34.70 -14.28
CA PHE A 117 1.30 -35.24 -15.62
C PHE A 117 2.50 -36.05 -16.12
N GLU A 118 3.72 -35.52 -15.95
CA GLU A 118 4.97 -36.20 -16.32
C GLU A 118 5.13 -37.53 -15.56
N GLN A 119 4.85 -37.54 -14.25
CA GLN A 119 4.87 -38.77 -13.46
C GLN A 119 3.84 -39.80 -13.94
N LYS A 120 2.61 -39.38 -14.27
CA LYS A 120 1.57 -40.25 -14.81
C LYS A 120 1.98 -40.84 -16.17
N LEU A 121 2.62 -40.04 -17.03
CA LEU A 121 3.12 -40.50 -18.31
C LEU A 121 4.21 -41.56 -18.13
N HIS A 122 5.20 -41.27 -17.28
CA HIS A 122 6.29 -42.21 -16.97
C HIS A 122 5.76 -43.53 -16.40
N PHE A 123 4.77 -43.48 -15.51
CA PHE A 123 4.14 -44.68 -14.97
C PHE A 123 3.49 -45.54 -16.07
N LYS A 124 2.71 -44.92 -16.96
CA LYS A 124 2.08 -45.61 -18.10
C LYS A 124 3.12 -46.22 -19.04
N GLU A 125 4.20 -45.52 -19.32
CA GLU A 125 5.30 -46.04 -20.15
C GLU A 125 5.96 -47.28 -19.52
N MET A 126 6.16 -47.27 -18.20
CA MET A 126 6.69 -48.44 -17.49
C MET A 126 5.72 -49.63 -17.54
N GLU A 127 4.42 -49.40 -17.40
CA GLU A 127 3.40 -50.46 -17.54
C GLU A 127 3.37 -51.06 -18.95
N LEU A 128 3.51 -50.22 -19.98
CA LEU A 128 3.54 -50.68 -21.37
C LEU A 128 4.79 -51.53 -21.69
N LYS A 129 5.96 -51.13 -21.16
CA LYS A 129 7.22 -51.90 -21.31
C LYS A 129 7.20 -53.22 -20.54
N LYS A 130 6.45 -53.32 -19.45
CA LYS A 130 6.28 -54.60 -18.71
C LYS A 130 5.30 -55.56 -19.38
N SER A 131 4.41 -55.06 -20.25
CA SER A 131 3.38 -55.86 -20.92
C SER A 131 3.76 -56.31 -22.34
N THR A 132 4.94 -55.93 -22.85
CA THR A 132 5.47 -56.42 -24.14
C THR A 132 6.21 -57.76 -23.93
N PRO A 133 5.75 -58.90 -24.50
CA PRO A 133 6.46 -60.18 -24.39
C PRO A 133 7.78 -60.16 -25.16
N LEU A 134 8.82 -60.76 -24.60
CA LEU A 134 10.05 -61.12 -25.34
C LEU A 134 9.65 -62.03 -26.52
N GLU A 135 9.65 -61.49 -27.74
CA GLU A 135 9.66 -62.33 -28.94
C GLU A 135 10.97 -63.14 -28.93
N ASN A 136 10.84 -64.44 -28.68
CA ASN A 136 11.95 -65.39 -28.77
C ASN A 136 12.34 -65.53 -30.26
N PRO A 137 13.61 -65.26 -30.64
CA PRO A 137 14.06 -65.53 -31.99
C PRO A 137 14.19 -67.05 -32.19
N THR A 138 13.69 -67.51 -33.35
CA THR A 138 13.63 -68.91 -33.80
C THR A 138 15.00 -69.47 -34.16
#